data_AF-A0A952IHF9-F1
#
_entry.id   AF-A0A952IHF9-F1
#
_cell.length_a   1.000
_cell.length_b   1.000
_cell.length_c   1.000
_cell.angle_alpha   90.00
_cell.angle_beta   90.00
_cell.angle_gamma   90.00
#
_symmetry.space_group_name_H-M   'P 1'
#
loop_
_entity.id
_entity.type
_entity.pdbx_description
1 polymer ?
#
loop_
_entity_poly.entity_id
_entity_poly.type
_entity_poly.pdbx_seq_one_letter_code
_entity_poly.pdbx_strand_id
1 'polypeptide(L)'
;MAGKLLRNIWRVLNTEIELNLTVKGGVESGKAVLEMAKAVSSYNYKNLKIALLETSPYGGRMTGEVHAKRKSSVDVAVFPKEKTQDVIGELNQLFPLKNADGQPKISFRPVSPVEIILGGQNYIYHVAVTLDAANLLKSIHTVFPSQVTRVSSQKLKPQLANGLGEDSYNHYLEGITPEIAEIMEALDKERLDIARAFGIQMKPLNECLNTHYCIGNHQRFYDAFQACKNVYNSKVPIAKKLALHRFVVEDLPSINIIEALGRIANVPTPVTSAVKEVCYWNAQVIGAKQKSLKGYDINTLNLPETTETMLEYLENPSEYLQKQQKDKMFLKKLVPIQAKS
;
A
#
# COMPACT_ATOMS: atom_id res chain seq x y z
N MET A 1 -5.11 20.41 4.29
CA MET A 1 -4.33 20.02 5.48
C MET A 1 -2.92 19.52 5.13
N ALA A 2 -2.71 18.76 4.05
CA ALA A 2 -1.37 18.38 3.56
C ALA A 2 -0.42 19.58 3.33
N GLY A 3 -0.91 20.70 2.79
CA GLY A 3 -0.10 21.92 2.62
C GLY A 3 0.26 22.67 3.91
N LYS A 4 -0.33 22.32 5.07
CA LYS A 4 0.03 22.92 6.38
C LYS A 4 1.12 22.07 7.05
N LEU A 5 1.04 20.75 6.89
CA LEU A 5 2.09 19.81 7.30
C LEU A 5 3.38 20.05 6.51
N LEU A 6 3.29 20.19 5.18
CA LEU A 6 4.45 20.52 4.33
C LEU A 6 5.07 21.88 4.69
N ARG A 7 4.27 22.90 5.03
CA ARG A 7 4.78 24.20 5.48
C ARG A 7 5.45 24.15 6.87
N ASN A 8 4.96 23.29 7.75
CA ASN A 8 5.57 23.10 9.07
C ASN A 8 6.87 22.29 8.97
N ILE A 9 6.92 21.28 8.08
CA ILE A 9 8.16 20.58 7.72
C ILE A 9 9.15 21.58 7.10
N TRP A 10 8.71 22.46 6.19
CA TRP A 10 9.51 23.50 5.55
C TRP A 10 10.14 24.51 6.53
N ARG A 11 9.46 24.82 7.64
CA ARG A 11 9.97 25.74 8.65
C ARG A 11 11.03 25.11 9.58
N VAL A 12 11.04 23.79 9.70
CA VAL A 12 12.05 23.01 10.42
C VAL A 12 13.27 22.71 9.53
N LEU A 13 13.08 22.60 8.21
CA LEU A 13 14.11 22.32 7.22
C LEU A 13 15.22 23.39 7.06
N ASN A 14 15.07 24.59 7.65
CA ASN A 14 15.99 25.73 7.48
C ASN A 14 16.95 25.95 8.66
N THR A 15 17.02 24.99 9.58
CA THR A 15 18.01 24.93 10.65
C THR A 15 18.67 23.56 10.57
N GLU A 16 20.00 23.51 10.68
CA GLU A 16 20.84 22.30 10.60
C GLU A 16 20.32 21.14 11.47
N ILE A 17 19.41 20.34 10.91
CA ILE A 17 18.83 19.18 11.58
C ILE A 17 18.85 18.04 10.58
N GLU A 18 19.65 17.01 10.88
CA GLU A 18 19.54 15.69 10.24
C GLU A 18 18.11 15.17 10.45
N LEU A 19 17.31 15.22 9.40
CA LEU A 19 15.90 14.86 9.45
C LEU A 19 15.73 13.35 9.22
N ASN A 20 15.66 12.59 10.32
CA ASN A 20 15.21 11.20 10.32
C ASN A 20 13.69 11.13 10.11
N LEU A 21 13.24 11.30 8.87
CA LEU A 21 11.84 11.16 8.49
C LEU A 21 11.48 9.66 8.40
N THR A 22 10.89 9.12 9.46
CA THR A 22 10.28 7.78 9.41
C THR A 22 8.89 7.88 8.79
N VAL A 23 8.75 7.48 7.53
CA VAL A 23 7.43 7.30 6.91
C VAL A 23 6.85 5.97 7.39
N LYS A 24 5.67 6.02 8.04
CA LYS A 24 4.98 4.81 8.51
C LYS A 24 4.51 3.99 7.32
N GLY A 25 5.01 2.76 7.24
CA GLY A 25 4.52 1.76 6.31
C GLY A 25 3.13 1.23 6.66
N GLY A 26 2.25 1.31 5.69
CA GLY A 26 0.87 0.88 5.70
C GLY A 26 0.18 1.61 4.55
N VAL A 27 -0.24 0.84 3.54
CA VAL A 27 -1.07 1.18 2.35
C VAL A 27 -0.64 2.40 1.50
N GLU A 28 -0.22 3.52 2.08
CA GLU A 28 0.42 4.64 1.39
C GLU A 28 1.84 4.31 0.89
N SER A 29 2.38 3.10 1.14
CA SER A 29 3.77 2.77 0.82
C SER A 29 4.09 3.06 -0.64
N GLY A 30 3.25 2.60 -1.57
CA GLY A 30 3.37 2.89 -2.99
C GLY A 30 3.43 4.38 -3.33
N LYS A 31 2.50 5.19 -2.80
CA LYS A 31 2.48 6.64 -3.08
C LYS A 31 3.71 7.30 -2.53
N ALA A 32 3.98 6.99 -1.26
CA ALA A 32 4.97 7.67 -0.49
C ALA A 32 6.34 7.40 -1.11
N VAL A 33 6.59 6.15 -1.55
CA VAL A 33 7.78 5.78 -2.34
C VAL A 33 7.90 6.68 -3.58
N LEU A 34 6.87 6.73 -4.43
CA LEU A 34 6.93 7.47 -5.70
C LEU A 34 7.00 9.00 -5.51
N GLU A 35 6.22 9.56 -4.59
CA GLU A 35 6.21 10.99 -4.28
C GLU A 35 7.51 11.42 -3.59
N MET A 36 8.08 10.59 -2.71
CA MET A 36 9.41 10.87 -2.12
C MET A 36 10.50 10.79 -3.19
N ALA A 37 10.48 9.80 -4.07
CA ALA A 37 11.42 9.74 -5.19
C ALA A 37 11.34 11.02 -6.05
N LYS A 38 10.12 11.45 -6.39
CA LYS A 38 9.86 12.72 -7.10
C LYS A 38 10.34 13.94 -6.31
N ALA A 39 10.05 14.01 -5.02
CA ALA A 39 10.46 15.14 -4.17
C ALA A 39 11.99 15.22 -4.03
N VAL A 40 12.66 14.12 -3.67
CA VAL A 40 14.12 14.02 -3.54
C VAL A 40 14.80 14.44 -4.83
N SER A 41 14.27 14.01 -5.97
CA SER A 41 14.83 14.35 -7.27
C SER A 41 14.62 15.81 -7.70
N SER A 42 13.58 16.48 -7.18
CA SER A 42 13.24 17.87 -7.50
C SER A 42 14.05 18.89 -6.70
N TYR A 43 14.64 18.46 -5.58
CA TYR A 43 15.42 19.32 -4.70
C TYR A 43 16.84 18.76 -4.58
N ASN A 44 17.86 19.58 -4.79
CA ASN A 44 19.27 19.15 -4.78
C ASN A 44 19.82 18.89 -3.36
N TYR A 45 19.14 18.05 -2.59
CA TYR A 45 19.56 17.64 -1.25
C TYR A 45 20.65 16.58 -1.36
N LYS A 46 21.91 17.01 -1.47
CA LYS A 46 23.06 16.11 -1.64
C LYS A 46 23.25 15.08 -0.52
N ASN A 47 22.69 15.34 0.68
CA ASN A 47 22.91 14.52 1.87
C ASN A 47 21.61 13.92 2.45
N LEU A 48 20.49 13.98 1.72
CA LEU A 48 19.23 13.46 2.24
C LEU A 48 19.19 11.93 2.13
N LYS A 49 19.03 11.29 3.29
CA LYS A 49 18.78 9.86 3.43
C LYS A 49 17.30 9.66 3.73
N ILE A 50 16.61 8.82 2.97
CA ILE A 50 15.21 8.47 3.25
C ILE A 50 15.10 6.98 3.51
N ALA A 51 14.54 6.61 4.66
CA ALA A 51 14.17 5.24 4.98
C ALA A 51 12.67 5.05 4.73
N LEU A 52 12.33 4.08 3.89
CA LEU A 52 10.97 3.66 3.58
C LEU A 52 10.73 2.31 4.25
N LEU A 53 9.92 2.31 5.29
CA LEU A 53 9.58 1.09 6.03
C LEU A 53 8.30 0.51 5.44
N GLU A 54 8.27 -0.82 5.27
CA GLU A 54 7.08 -1.57 4.85
C GLU A 54 5.94 -1.42 5.87
N THR A 55 6.30 -1.42 7.15
CA THR A 55 5.34 -1.32 8.25
C THR A 55 5.94 -0.61 9.47
N SER A 56 5.06 -0.15 10.38
CA SER A 56 5.49 0.33 11.69
C SER A 56 6.23 -0.79 12.45
N PRO A 57 7.40 -0.51 13.07
CA PRO A 57 8.13 -1.51 13.89
C PRO A 57 7.34 -2.03 15.10
N TYR A 58 6.27 -1.33 15.48
CA TYR A 58 5.34 -1.70 16.53
C TYR A 58 3.91 -1.83 15.99
N GLY A 59 3.22 -2.89 16.40
CA GLY A 59 1.77 -3.02 16.27
C GLY A 59 1.13 -2.77 17.63
N GLY A 60 0.24 -1.78 17.74
CA GLY A 60 -0.32 -1.41 19.03
C GLY A 60 -1.56 -0.54 18.93
N ARG A 61 -2.23 -0.35 20.06
CA ARG A 61 -3.35 0.56 20.22
C ARG A 61 -3.11 1.43 21.44
N MET A 62 -3.61 2.66 21.38
CA MET A 62 -3.62 3.58 22.51
C MET A 62 -5.07 3.71 22.98
N THR A 63 -5.37 3.19 24.16
CA THR A 63 -6.69 3.23 24.80
C THR A 63 -6.55 3.83 26.21
N GLY A 64 -5.87 4.98 26.29
CA GLY A 64 -5.39 5.57 27.54
C GLY A 64 -3.90 5.28 27.74
N GLU A 65 -3.54 4.01 27.94
CA GLU A 65 -2.16 3.53 27.94
C GLU A 65 -1.74 3.00 26.56
N VAL A 66 -0.43 2.98 26.29
CA VAL A 66 0.14 2.46 25.04
C VAL A 66 0.42 0.97 25.18
N HIS A 67 -0.40 0.15 24.53
CA HIS A 67 -0.12 -1.28 24.38
C HIS A 67 0.48 -1.53 23.00
N ALA A 68 1.75 -1.92 22.96
CA ALA A 68 2.47 -2.17 21.72
C ALA A 68 3.21 -3.50 21.75
N LYS A 69 3.03 -4.30 20.69
CA LYS A 69 3.82 -5.48 20.38
C LYS A 69 4.88 -5.10 19.35
N ARG A 70 6.13 -5.39 19.67
CA ARG A 70 7.26 -5.19 18.75
C ARG A 70 7.25 -6.28 17.66
N LYS A 71 7.53 -5.91 16.41
CA LYS A 71 7.69 -6.87 15.30
C LYS A 71 9.09 -7.49 15.32
N SER A 72 9.22 -8.72 14.83
CA SER A 72 10.51 -9.41 14.70
C SER A 72 11.32 -8.95 13.48
N SER A 73 10.65 -8.46 12.43
CA SER A 73 11.26 -7.99 11.20
C SER A 73 10.44 -6.87 10.57
N VAL A 74 11.11 -5.94 9.89
CA VAL A 74 10.52 -4.89 9.06
C VAL A 74 11.41 -4.73 7.83
N ASP A 75 10.81 -4.77 6.65
CA ASP A 75 11.54 -4.52 5.41
C ASP A 75 11.73 -3.01 5.22
N VAL A 76 12.93 -2.62 4.78
CA VAL A 76 13.36 -1.23 4.63
C VAL A 76 14.02 -1.03 3.28
N ALA A 77 13.50 -0.06 2.51
CA ALA A 77 14.20 0.49 1.35
C ALA A 77 14.81 1.85 1.72
N VAL A 78 15.96 2.19 1.11
CA VAL A 78 16.68 3.43 1.42
C VAL A 78 17.01 4.20 0.14
N PHE A 79 16.85 5.52 0.19
CA PHE A 79 17.33 6.44 -0.83
C PHE A 79 18.44 7.34 -0.28
N PRO A 80 19.53 7.57 -1.03
CA PRO A 80 19.96 6.76 -2.17
C PRO A 80 20.42 5.37 -1.68
N LYS A 81 20.38 4.36 -2.55
CA LYS A 81 20.59 2.94 -2.17
C LYS A 81 21.93 2.70 -1.49
N GLU A 82 22.97 3.46 -1.84
CA GLU A 82 24.32 3.31 -1.27
C GLU A 82 24.35 3.64 0.24
N LYS A 83 23.35 4.37 0.74
CA LYS A 83 23.21 4.73 2.17
C LYS A 83 22.48 3.68 3.00
N THR A 84 22.13 2.53 2.41
CA THR A 84 21.36 1.49 3.10
C THR A 84 21.99 1.02 4.41
N GLN A 85 23.29 0.73 4.43
CA GLN A 85 23.95 0.22 5.64
C GLN A 85 24.06 1.28 6.73
N ASP A 86 24.36 2.52 6.36
CA ASP A 86 24.41 3.66 7.28
C ASP A 86 23.04 3.84 7.97
N VAL A 87 21.97 3.88 7.18
CA VAL A 87 20.60 4.05 7.67
C VAL A 87 20.14 2.87 8.51
N ILE A 88 20.48 1.63 8.14
CA ILE A 88 20.21 0.46 8.99
C ILE A 88 20.96 0.58 10.32
N GLY A 89 22.21 1.07 10.31
CA GLY A 89 22.97 1.37 11.52
C GLY A 89 22.25 2.35 12.44
N GLU A 90 21.73 3.44 11.88
CA GLU A 90 20.95 4.46 12.62
C GLU A 90 19.63 3.89 13.15
N LEU A 91 18.88 3.14 12.33
CA LEU A 91 17.66 2.46 12.76
C LEU A 91 17.94 1.46 13.89
N ASN A 92 19.09 0.77 13.87
CA ASN A 92 19.49 -0.14 14.94
C ASN A 92 19.82 0.59 16.24
N GLN A 93 20.25 1.85 16.19
CA GLN A 93 20.47 2.68 17.38
C GLN A 93 19.13 3.22 17.92
N LEU A 94 18.24 3.66 17.03
CA LEU A 94 16.90 4.15 17.38
C LEU A 94 15.98 3.02 17.90
N PHE A 95 16.15 1.81 17.37
CA PHE A 95 15.41 0.61 17.74
C PHE A 95 16.41 -0.51 18.12
N PRO A 96 16.92 -0.48 19.37
CA PRO A 96 18.04 -1.32 19.80
C PRO A 96 17.79 -2.83 19.66
N LEU A 97 18.88 -3.56 19.40
CA LEU A 97 18.97 -5.03 19.28
C LEU A 97 18.46 -5.80 20.48
N LYS A 98 18.57 -5.20 21.65
CA LYS A 98 17.96 -5.71 22.86
C LYS A 98 17.46 -4.53 23.67
N ASN A 99 16.34 -4.73 24.34
CA ASN A 99 15.98 -3.84 25.45
C ASN A 99 16.88 -4.17 26.66
N ALA A 100 16.81 -3.34 27.71
CA ALA A 100 17.60 -3.54 28.94
C ALA A 100 17.38 -4.91 29.62
N ASP A 101 16.24 -5.56 29.33
CA ASP A 101 15.86 -6.90 29.79
C ASP A 101 16.33 -8.04 28.88
N GLY A 102 17.10 -7.74 27.82
CA GLY A 102 17.67 -8.73 26.92
C GLY A 102 16.71 -9.28 25.85
N GLN A 103 15.49 -8.76 25.72
CA GLN A 103 14.53 -9.23 24.71
C GLN A 103 15.00 -8.96 23.26
N PRO A 104 14.71 -9.85 22.29
CA PRO A 104 15.22 -9.75 20.91
C PRO A 104 14.76 -8.53 20.06
N LYS A 105 15.60 -8.21 19.05
CA LYS A 105 15.57 -7.12 18.05
C LYS A 105 14.42 -7.17 17.02
N ILE A 106 14.09 -6.02 16.43
CA ILE A 106 13.46 -5.88 15.09
C ILE A 106 14.53 -6.00 14.00
N SER A 107 14.52 -7.06 13.20
CA SER A 107 15.43 -7.14 12.05
C SER A 107 14.98 -6.16 10.96
N PHE A 108 15.78 -5.14 10.67
CA PHE A 108 15.56 -4.29 9.50
C PHE A 108 16.20 -4.95 8.30
N ARG A 109 15.38 -5.48 7.38
CA ARG A 109 15.90 -6.16 6.19
C ARG A 109 15.98 -5.16 5.03
N PRO A 110 17.15 -4.97 4.42
CA PRO A 110 17.25 -4.15 3.23
C PRO A 110 16.50 -4.83 2.07
N VAL A 111 15.61 -4.09 1.44
CA VAL A 111 14.85 -4.54 0.26
C VAL A 111 14.82 -3.44 -0.80
N SER A 112 14.41 -3.79 -2.02
CA SER A 112 14.20 -2.78 -3.05
C SER A 112 12.97 -1.91 -2.74
N PRO A 113 12.91 -0.66 -3.24
CA PRO A 113 11.73 0.17 -3.09
C PRO A 113 10.49 -0.45 -3.75
N VAL A 114 10.66 -1.15 -4.88
CA VAL A 114 9.59 -1.89 -5.56
C VAL A 114 9.03 -2.99 -4.66
N GLU A 115 9.88 -3.69 -3.90
CA GLU A 115 9.45 -4.69 -2.92
C GLU A 115 8.61 -4.06 -1.79
N ILE A 116 8.90 -2.84 -1.36
CA ILE A 116 8.07 -2.09 -0.40
C ILE A 116 6.69 -1.74 -1.00
N ILE A 117 6.64 -1.38 -2.29
CA ILE A 117 5.36 -1.12 -2.98
C ILE A 117 4.53 -2.40 -3.06
N LEU A 118 5.13 -3.48 -3.57
CA LEU A 118 4.47 -4.78 -3.75
C LEU A 118 4.20 -5.48 -2.41
N GLY A 119 4.89 -5.12 -1.32
CA GLY A 119 4.61 -5.58 0.03
C GLY A 119 3.29 -5.02 0.60
N GLY A 120 2.77 -3.94 0.00
CA GLY A 120 1.47 -3.36 0.33
C GLY A 120 0.29 -4.24 -0.11
N GLN A 121 0.03 -5.34 0.59
CA GLN A 121 -0.99 -6.35 0.22
C GLN A 121 -2.44 -5.93 0.51
N ASN A 122 -2.68 -4.74 1.05
CA ASN A 122 -4.01 -4.30 1.49
C ASN A 122 -5.03 -4.19 0.34
N TYR A 123 -4.63 -3.89 -0.89
CA TYR A 123 -5.56 -3.89 -2.02
C TYR A 123 -6.11 -5.30 -2.31
N ILE A 124 -5.39 -6.36 -1.92
CA ILE A 124 -5.83 -7.74 -2.09
C ILE A 124 -6.96 -8.05 -1.11
N TYR A 125 -6.75 -7.85 0.19
CA TYR A 125 -7.72 -8.29 1.20
C TYR A 125 -8.61 -7.18 1.79
N HIS A 126 -8.29 -5.90 1.67
CA HIS A 126 -9.22 -4.83 2.08
C HIS A 126 -10.16 -4.43 0.94
N VAL A 127 -9.60 -4.12 -0.23
CA VAL A 127 -10.36 -3.56 -1.36
C VAL A 127 -11.24 -4.63 -2.01
N ALA A 128 -10.64 -5.75 -2.46
CA ALA A 128 -11.39 -6.81 -3.13
C ALA A 128 -12.47 -7.43 -2.24
N VAL A 129 -12.24 -7.46 -0.92
CA VAL A 129 -13.21 -7.99 0.05
C VAL A 129 -14.29 -6.96 0.35
N THR A 130 -13.91 -5.75 0.78
CA THR A 130 -14.90 -4.79 1.32
C THR A 130 -15.81 -4.22 0.23
N LEU A 131 -15.28 -4.03 -0.97
CA LEU A 131 -15.99 -3.46 -2.10
C LEU A 131 -16.49 -4.52 -3.08
N ASP A 132 -16.41 -5.81 -2.73
CA ASP A 132 -17.22 -6.83 -3.39
C ASP A 132 -18.72 -6.51 -3.25
N ALA A 133 -19.51 -6.81 -4.29
CA ALA A 133 -20.92 -6.44 -4.33
C ALA A 133 -21.75 -7.06 -3.19
N ALA A 134 -21.53 -8.34 -2.87
CA ALA A 134 -22.27 -9.02 -1.81
C ALA A 134 -21.89 -8.46 -0.43
N ASN A 135 -20.62 -8.16 -0.22
CA ASN A 135 -20.13 -7.53 1.00
C ASN A 135 -20.59 -6.07 1.15
N LEU A 136 -20.64 -5.32 0.06
CA LEU A 136 -21.14 -3.94 0.05
C LEU A 136 -22.62 -3.88 0.44
N LEU A 137 -23.43 -4.83 -0.05
CA LEU A 137 -24.84 -4.94 0.33
C LEU A 137 -25.02 -5.10 1.85
N LYS A 138 -24.16 -5.89 2.51
CA LYS A 138 -24.18 -6.02 3.99
C LYS A 138 -24.00 -4.66 4.68
N SER A 139 -23.18 -3.77 4.11
CA SER A 139 -22.94 -2.41 4.63
C SER A 139 -23.97 -1.36 4.19
N ILE A 140 -24.77 -1.64 3.15
CA ILE A 140 -25.87 -0.77 2.66
C ILE A 140 -27.19 -1.10 3.37
N HIS A 141 -27.48 -2.37 3.62
CA HIS A 141 -28.74 -2.82 4.24
C HIS A 141 -28.96 -2.27 5.66
N THR A 142 -27.91 -1.80 6.33
CA THR A 142 -27.99 -1.06 7.60
C THR A 142 -28.56 0.37 7.46
N VAL A 143 -28.69 0.90 6.24
CA VAL A 143 -29.13 2.29 5.96
C VAL A 143 -30.55 2.36 5.40
N PHE A 144 -31.10 1.28 4.84
CA PHE A 144 -32.45 1.26 4.26
C PHE A 144 -33.30 0.09 4.78
N PRO A 145 -33.89 0.20 5.98
CA PRO A 145 -34.78 -0.84 6.51
C PRO A 145 -36.08 -1.03 5.70
N SER A 146 -36.43 -0.15 4.75
CA SER A 146 -37.81 -0.09 4.24
C SER A 146 -38.04 0.07 2.74
N GLN A 147 -37.05 0.14 1.83
CA GLN A 147 -37.35 0.34 0.40
C GLN A 147 -36.56 -0.45 -0.65
N VAL A 148 -35.61 -1.32 -0.26
CA VAL A 148 -34.94 -2.21 -1.23
C VAL A 148 -35.17 -3.67 -0.86
N THR A 149 -36.42 -4.10 -1.01
CA THR A 149 -36.80 -5.52 -0.92
C THR A 149 -37.66 -5.88 -2.12
N ARG A 150 -37.07 -5.78 -3.32
CA ARG A 150 -37.71 -6.36 -4.52
C ARG A 150 -36.72 -6.74 -5.61
N VAL A 151 -35.57 -7.31 -5.26
CA VAL A 151 -34.80 -8.13 -6.20
C VAL A 151 -34.29 -9.38 -5.45
N SER A 152 -35.00 -10.49 -5.70
CA SER A 152 -34.61 -11.90 -5.51
C SER A 152 -33.89 -12.34 -4.22
N SER A 153 -34.35 -11.96 -3.04
CA SER A 153 -33.84 -12.45 -1.75
C SER A 153 -34.66 -13.62 -1.16
N GLN A 154 -35.12 -14.57 -1.97
CA GLN A 154 -35.90 -15.73 -1.47
C GLN A 154 -35.07 -16.81 -0.74
N LYS A 155 -33.76 -16.59 -0.51
CA LYS A 155 -32.89 -17.52 0.23
C LYS A 155 -31.89 -16.88 1.22
N LEU A 156 -31.97 -15.58 1.50
CA LEU A 156 -31.20 -15.03 2.63
C LEU A 156 -32.01 -15.21 3.92
N LYS A 157 -31.60 -16.18 4.74
CA LYS A 157 -32.19 -16.46 6.06
C LYS A 157 -32.18 -15.19 6.93
N PRO A 158 -33.24 -14.94 7.73
CA PRO A 158 -33.42 -13.74 8.52
C PRO A 158 -32.55 -13.75 9.79
N GLN A 159 -31.23 -13.65 9.63
CA GLN A 159 -30.29 -13.41 10.74
C GLN A 159 -29.63 -12.02 10.68
N LEU A 160 -29.95 -11.21 9.65
CA LEU A 160 -29.38 -9.87 9.42
C LEU A 160 -30.20 -8.71 10.04
N ALA A 161 -31.23 -9.01 10.84
CA ALA A 161 -32.14 -8.00 11.39
C ALA A 161 -31.89 -7.68 12.89
N ASN A 162 -30.73 -8.03 13.44
CA ASN A 162 -30.33 -7.60 14.78
C ASN A 162 -29.15 -6.64 14.69
N GLY A 163 -29.42 -5.34 14.60
CA GLY A 163 -28.42 -4.31 14.89
C GLY A 163 -28.65 -2.98 14.18
N LEU A 164 -29.29 -2.05 14.88
CA LEU A 164 -29.14 -0.60 14.69
C LEU A 164 -27.71 -0.15 15.08
N GLY A 165 -26.68 -0.77 14.51
CA GLY A 165 -25.27 -0.53 14.82
C GLY A 165 -24.54 0.26 13.73
N GLU A 166 -23.44 0.91 14.11
CA GLU A 166 -22.57 1.65 13.16
C GLU A 166 -21.64 0.75 12.33
N ASP A 167 -21.64 -0.56 12.61
CA ASP A 167 -20.80 -1.60 12.00
C ASP A 167 -21.67 -2.74 11.43
N SER A 168 -21.21 -3.35 10.33
CA SER A 168 -21.98 -4.31 9.54
C SER A 168 -21.60 -5.78 9.78
N TYR A 169 -20.38 -6.20 9.40
CA TYR A 169 -19.90 -7.58 9.50
C TYR A 169 -18.39 -7.62 9.84
N ASN A 170 -17.88 -8.77 10.30
CA ASN A 170 -16.44 -9.00 10.46
C ASN A 170 -15.78 -9.10 9.07
N HIS A 171 -14.89 -8.16 8.79
CA HIS A 171 -14.22 -8.03 7.50
C HIS A 171 -13.52 -9.31 7.03
N TYR A 172 -12.79 -9.99 7.92
CA TYR A 172 -11.98 -11.14 7.55
C TYR A 172 -12.77 -12.44 7.61
N LEU A 173 -13.56 -12.65 8.67
CA LEU A 173 -14.24 -13.94 8.90
C LEU A 173 -15.54 -14.08 8.11
N GLU A 174 -16.29 -12.99 7.95
CA GLU A 174 -17.57 -12.99 7.24
C GLU A 174 -17.47 -12.35 5.85
N GLY A 175 -16.44 -11.53 5.62
CA GLY A 175 -16.19 -10.88 4.33
C GLY A 175 -15.43 -11.76 3.34
N ILE A 176 -14.47 -12.56 3.81
CA ILE A 176 -13.68 -13.43 2.93
C ILE A 176 -14.44 -14.76 2.77
N THR A 177 -15.21 -14.89 1.68
CA THR A 177 -15.81 -16.17 1.26
C THR A 177 -14.81 -16.99 0.44
N PRO A 178 -15.06 -18.29 0.19
CA PRO A 178 -14.20 -19.08 -0.69
C PRO A 178 -13.99 -18.46 -2.07
N GLU A 179 -15.05 -17.90 -2.67
CA GLU A 179 -15.01 -17.27 -4.00
C GLU A 179 -14.22 -15.96 -3.98
N ILE A 180 -14.38 -15.14 -2.94
CA ILE A 180 -13.59 -13.92 -2.77
C ILE A 180 -12.11 -14.27 -2.53
N ALA A 181 -11.83 -15.34 -1.79
CA ALA A 181 -10.47 -15.81 -1.58
C ALA A 181 -9.79 -16.25 -2.89
N GLU A 182 -10.51 -16.85 -3.83
CA GLU A 182 -9.98 -17.18 -5.17
C GLU A 182 -9.61 -15.92 -5.97
N ILE A 183 -10.41 -14.86 -5.87
CA ILE A 183 -10.06 -13.55 -6.47
C ILE A 183 -8.78 -13.00 -5.82
N MET A 184 -8.67 -13.09 -4.50
CA MET A 184 -7.49 -12.64 -3.75
C MET A 184 -6.23 -13.42 -4.14
N GLU A 185 -6.33 -14.73 -4.33
CA GLU A 185 -5.24 -15.59 -4.80
C GLU A 185 -4.80 -15.19 -6.22
N ALA A 186 -5.75 -14.87 -7.10
CA ALA A 186 -5.44 -14.42 -8.46
C ALA A 186 -4.76 -13.04 -8.48
N LEU A 187 -5.19 -12.10 -7.62
CA LEU A 187 -4.50 -10.81 -7.43
C LEU A 187 -3.08 -11.01 -6.88
N ASP A 188 -2.90 -11.89 -5.91
CA ASP A 188 -1.58 -12.20 -5.36
C ASP A 188 -0.67 -12.85 -6.41
N LYS A 189 -1.22 -13.68 -7.29
CA LYS A 189 -0.48 -14.25 -8.42
C LYS A 189 0.05 -13.16 -9.35
N GLU A 190 -0.79 -12.21 -9.76
CA GLU A 190 -0.36 -11.08 -10.60
C GLU A 190 0.74 -10.26 -9.90
N ARG A 191 0.57 -10.00 -8.59
CA ARG A 191 1.59 -9.32 -7.76
C ARG A 191 2.94 -10.04 -7.79
N LEU A 192 2.95 -11.36 -7.64
CA LEU A 192 4.17 -12.17 -7.65
C LEU A 192 4.81 -12.23 -9.04
N ASP A 193 4.00 -12.26 -10.10
CA ASP A 193 4.49 -12.21 -11.48
C ASP A 193 5.15 -10.86 -11.79
N ILE A 194 4.57 -9.75 -11.33
CA ILE A 194 5.20 -8.42 -11.39
C ILE A 194 6.52 -8.44 -10.62
N ALA A 195 6.54 -8.91 -9.37
CA ALA A 195 7.75 -8.98 -8.57
C ALA A 195 8.87 -9.74 -9.29
N ARG A 196 8.54 -10.89 -9.88
CA ARG A 196 9.49 -11.72 -10.64
C ARG A 196 10.06 -10.98 -11.85
N ALA A 197 9.25 -10.20 -12.57
CA ALA A 197 9.71 -9.39 -13.70
C ALA A 197 10.66 -8.26 -13.28
N PHE A 198 10.57 -7.78 -12.04
CA PHE A 198 11.55 -6.89 -11.42
C PHE A 198 12.77 -7.62 -10.82
N GLY A 199 12.85 -8.95 -10.94
CA GLY A 199 13.92 -9.75 -10.34
C GLY A 199 13.80 -9.93 -8.82
N ILE A 200 12.61 -9.67 -8.26
CA ILE A 200 12.34 -9.71 -6.82
C ILE A 200 11.61 -11.01 -6.48
N GLN A 201 12.13 -11.76 -5.50
CA GLN A 201 11.47 -12.95 -4.99
C GLN A 201 10.65 -12.60 -3.76
N MET A 202 9.32 -12.62 -3.89
CA MET A 202 8.38 -12.41 -2.79
C MET A 202 7.65 -13.68 -2.42
N LYS A 203 7.20 -13.75 -1.17
CA LYS A 203 6.34 -14.85 -0.70
C LYS A 203 4.88 -14.59 -1.06
N PRO A 204 4.11 -15.66 -1.33
CA PRO A 204 2.65 -15.60 -1.37
C PRO A 204 2.05 -15.10 -0.05
N LEU A 205 0.90 -14.43 -0.12
CA LEU A 205 0.24 -13.85 1.07
C LEU A 205 -0.11 -14.92 2.12
N ASN A 206 -0.59 -16.10 1.72
CA ASN A 206 -0.87 -17.19 2.66
C ASN A 206 0.38 -17.66 3.40
N GLU A 207 1.54 -17.74 2.74
CA GLU A 207 2.80 -18.08 3.42
C GLU A 207 3.21 -17.01 4.44
N CYS A 208 2.98 -15.73 4.09
CA CYS A 208 3.18 -14.62 5.04
C CYS A 208 2.28 -14.77 6.26
N LEU A 209 0.99 -15.08 6.08
CA LEU A 209 0.04 -15.31 7.19
C LEU A 209 0.43 -16.52 8.03
N ASN A 210 0.74 -17.65 7.39
CA ASN A 210 1.19 -18.89 8.00
C ASN A 210 2.38 -18.65 8.95
N THR A 211 3.37 -17.90 8.46
CA THR A 211 4.57 -17.55 9.23
C THR A 211 4.28 -16.53 10.32
N HIS A 212 3.54 -15.47 10.01
CA HIS A 212 3.37 -14.33 10.93
C HIS A 212 2.48 -14.67 12.13
N TYR A 213 1.45 -15.49 11.92
CA TYR A 213 0.48 -15.86 12.94
C TYR A 213 0.66 -17.29 13.45
N CYS A 214 1.67 -18.02 12.97
CA CYS A 214 1.97 -19.41 13.36
C CYS A 214 0.73 -20.32 13.24
N ILE A 215 -0.03 -20.17 12.16
CA ILE A 215 -1.32 -20.85 11.96
C ILE A 215 -1.20 -22.20 11.25
N GLY A 216 0.02 -22.68 10.97
CA GLY A 216 0.25 -23.91 10.21
C GLY A 216 0.62 -23.62 8.76
N ASN A 217 0.30 -24.53 7.83
CA ASN A 217 0.66 -24.42 6.41
C ASN A 217 -0.59 -24.46 5.51
N HIS A 218 -1.43 -23.43 5.60
CA HIS A 218 -2.62 -23.31 4.78
C HIS A 218 -2.27 -22.88 3.35
N GLN A 219 -2.71 -23.68 2.37
CA GLN A 219 -2.46 -23.42 0.95
C GLN A 219 -3.47 -22.44 0.36
N ARG A 220 -4.74 -22.54 0.77
CA ARG A 220 -5.79 -21.63 0.33
C ARG A 220 -5.86 -20.40 1.23
N PHE A 221 -6.12 -19.25 0.64
CA PHE A 221 -6.26 -17.98 1.37
C PHE A 221 -7.43 -18.05 2.34
N TYR A 222 -8.56 -18.62 1.93
CA TYR A 222 -9.73 -18.79 2.79
C TYR A 222 -9.34 -19.52 4.10
N ASP A 223 -8.69 -20.67 4.00
CA ASP A 223 -8.29 -21.46 5.18
C ASP A 223 -7.30 -20.69 6.06
N ALA A 224 -6.32 -20.00 5.45
CA ALA A 224 -5.34 -19.20 6.18
C ALA A 224 -5.99 -18.05 6.97
N PHE A 225 -6.93 -17.32 6.35
CA PHE A 225 -7.65 -16.23 7.03
C PHE A 225 -8.59 -16.76 8.11
N GLN A 226 -9.27 -17.89 7.89
CA GLN A 226 -10.14 -18.50 8.90
C GLN A 226 -9.34 -19.02 10.12
N ALA A 227 -8.11 -19.50 9.92
CA ALA A 227 -7.22 -19.88 11.00
C ALA A 227 -6.76 -18.68 11.86
N CYS A 228 -6.79 -17.46 11.31
CA CYS A 228 -6.49 -16.21 12.01
C CYS A 228 -7.65 -15.62 12.83
N LYS A 229 -8.74 -16.35 13.08
CA LYS A 229 -9.96 -15.85 13.75
C LYS A 229 -9.76 -15.16 15.11
N ASN A 230 -8.74 -15.55 15.86
CA ASN A 230 -8.44 -14.96 17.17
C ASN A 230 -7.67 -13.62 17.06
N VAL A 231 -7.17 -13.29 15.88
CA VAL A 231 -6.41 -12.07 15.58
C VAL A 231 -7.29 -11.06 14.84
N TYR A 232 -8.02 -11.54 13.84
CA TYR A 232 -8.76 -10.69 12.91
C TYR A 232 -10.22 -10.51 13.33
N ASN A 233 -10.46 -9.47 14.13
CA ASN A 233 -11.79 -9.09 14.60
C ASN A 233 -12.23 -7.67 14.19
N SER A 234 -11.76 -7.21 13.03
CA SER A 234 -12.11 -5.88 12.51
C SER A 234 -13.49 -5.90 11.85
N LYS A 235 -14.36 -4.98 12.26
CA LYS A 235 -15.67 -4.80 11.60
C LYS A 235 -15.59 -3.78 10.47
N VAL A 236 -16.44 -3.97 9.46
CA VAL A 236 -16.62 -3.02 8.36
C VAL A 236 -17.68 -1.99 8.75
N PRO A 237 -17.39 -0.68 8.65
CA PRO A 237 -18.36 0.36 8.96
C PRO A 237 -19.49 0.38 7.92
N ILE A 238 -20.65 0.95 8.28
CA ILE A 238 -21.77 1.17 7.33
C ILE A 238 -21.36 2.03 6.12
N ALA A 239 -22.08 1.89 5.00
CA ALA A 239 -21.74 2.47 3.70
C ALA A 239 -21.33 3.97 3.74
N LYS A 240 -22.09 4.81 4.47
CA LYS A 240 -21.80 6.26 4.59
C LYS A 240 -20.43 6.54 5.22
N LYS A 241 -20.03 5.75 6.21
CA LYS A 241 -18.70 5.86 6.86
C LYS A 241 -17.64 5.17 6.01
N LEU A 242 -17.97 4.03 5.39
CA LEU A 242 -17.08 3.30 4.49
C LEU A 242 -16.58 4.16 3.33
N ALA A 243 -17.43 5.03 2.76
CA ALA A 243 -17.06 5.94 1.67
C ALA A 243 -15.90 6.90 2.01
N LEU A 244 -15.63 7.14 3.30
CA LEU A 244 -14.53 7.96 3.81
C LEU A 244 -13.45 7.13 4.51
N HIS A 245 -13.65 5.81 4.61
CA HIS A 245 -12.75 4.91 5.30
C HIS A 245 -11.48 4.66 4.47
N ARG A 246 -10.37 4.36 5.15
CA ARG A 246 -9.04 4.13 4.52
C ARG A 246 -9.08 3.11 3.38
N PHE A 247 -9.90 2.06 3.51
CA PHE A 247 -10.07 1.05 2.45
C PHE A 247 -10.48 1.67 1.10
N VAL A 248 -11.21 2.79 1.12
CA VAL A 248 -11.68 3.50 -0.07
C VAL A 248 -10.76 4.67 -0.43
N VAL A 249 -10.32 5.46 0.55
CA VAL A 249 -9.59 6.71 0.26
C VAL A 249 -8.07 6.54 0.17
N GLU A 250 -7.55 5.41 0.65
CA GLU A 250 -6.12 5.09 0.72
C GLU A 250 -5.81 3.81 -0.07
N ASP A 251 -6.49 2.70 0.24
CA ASP A 251 -6.18 1.37 -0.33
C ASP A 251 -6.67 1.20 -1.76
N LEU A 252 -7.92 1.56 -2.05
CA LEU A 252 -8.45 1.44 -3.41
C LEU A 252 -7.60 2.21 -4.43
N PRO A 253 -7.18 3.47 -4.19
CA PRO A 253 -6.34 4.18 -5.13
C PRO A 253 -4.92 3.60 -5.32
N SER A 254 -4.42 2.81 -4.37
CA SER A 254 -3.10 2.14 -4.48
C SER A 254 -3.05 1.10 -5.62
N ILE A 255 -4.21 0.55 -6.03
CA ILE A 255 -4.30 -0.43 -7.12
C ILE A 255 -3.80 0.13 -8.45
N ASN A 256 -3.89 1.46 -8.65
CA ASN A 256 -3.35 2.12 -9.85
C ASN A 256 -1.83 1.98 -9.96
N ILE A 257 -1.12 1.97 -8.83
CA ILE A 257 0.33 1.76 -8.84
C ILE A 257 0.65 0.33 -9.24
N ILE A 258 -0.10 -0.65 -8.71
CA ILE A 258 0.12 -2.07 -9.04
C ILE A 258 -0.08 -2.29 -10.54
N GLU A 259 -1.16 -1.74 -11.11
CA GLU A 259 -1.42 -1.81 -12.55
C GLU A 259 -0.32 -1.08 -13.37
N ALA A 260 0.19 0.06 -12.88
CA ALA A 260 1.30 0.77 -13.52
C ALA A 260 2.58 -0.07 -13.55
N LEU A 261 2.92 -0.71 -12.43
CA LEU A 261 4.07 -1.61 -12.33
C LEU A 261 3.89 -2.83 -13.25
N GLY A 262 2.67 -3.36 -13.38
CA GLY A 262 2.35 -4.41 -14.36
C GLY A 262 2.66 -3.98 -15.79
N ARG A 263 2.24 -2.77 -16.20
CA ARG A 263 2.57 -2.23 -17.53
C ARG A 263 4.06 -2.03 -17.73
N ILE A 264 4.77 -1.43 -16.78
CA ILE A 264 6.24 -1.22 -16.82
C ILE A 264 6.99 -2.55 -16.91
N ALA A 265 6.47 -3.58 -16.23
CA ALA A 265 7.01 -4.93 -16.24
C ALA A 265 6.60 -5.76 -17.46
N ASN A 266 5.73 -5.24 -18.32
CA ASN A 266 5.10 -6.00 -19.40
C ASN A 266 4.43 -7.30 -18.90
N VAL A 267 3.81 -7.25 -17.72
CA VAL A 267 3.05 -8.34 -17.10
C VAL A 267 1.56 -8.01 -17.19
N PRO A 268 0.73 -8.86 -17.82
CA PRO A 268 -0.72 -8.67 -17.83
C PRO A 268 -1.31 -8.73 -16.42
N THR A 269 -2.18 -7.76 -16.10
CA THR A 269 -2.88 -7.69 -14.80
C THR A 269 -4.42 -7.63 -14.95
N PRO A 270 -5.05 -8.56 -15.70
CA PRO A 270 -6.49 -8.51 -15.99
C PRO A 270 -7.37 -8.55 -14.73
N VAL A 271 -6.99 -9.29 -13.69
CA VAL A 271 -7.75 -9.39 -12.44
C VAL A 271 -7.64 -8.09 -11.67
N THR A 272 -6.44 -7.52 -11.56
CA THR A 272 -6.23 -6.18 -10.97
C THR A 272 -7.07 -5.13 -11.67
N SER A 273 -7.11 -5.11 -13.01
CA SER A 273 -7.91 -4.16 -13.78
C SER A 273 -9.41 -4.35 -13.55
N ALA A 274 -9.91 -5.59 -13.55
CA ALA A 274 -11.33 -5.89 -13.29
C ALA A 274 -11.75 -5.49 -11.86
N VAL A 275 -10.96 -5.87 -10.86
CA VAL A 275 -11.19 -5.52 -9.45
C VAL A 275 -11.17 -4.01 -9.26
N LYS A 276 -10.22 -3.31 -9.87
CA LYS A 276 -10.15 -1.84 -9.88
C LYS A 276 -11.45 -1.25 -10.39
N GLU A 277 -11.90 -1.61 -11.59
CA GLU A 277 -13.10 -1.04 -12.19
C GLU A 277 -14.35 -1.24 -11.32
N VAL A 278 -14.59 -2.46 -10.86
CA VAL A 278 -15.73 -2.80 -10.00
C VAL A 278 -15.66 -2.05 -8.67
N CYS A 279 -14.49 -2.02 -8.02
CA CYS A 279 -14.35 -1.37 -6.71
C CYS A 279 -14.45 0.15 -6.81
N TYR A 280 -13.94 0.77 -7.88
CA TYR A 280 -14.13 2.20 -8.14
C TYR A 280 -15.60 2.55 -8.35
N TRP A 281 -16.34 1.73 -9.10
CA TRP A 281 -17.78 1.89 -9.26
C TRP A 281 -18.52 1.78 -7.93
N ASN A 282 -18.23 0.71 -7.18
CA ASN A 282 -18.86 0.45 -5.88
C ASN A 282 -18.55 1.53 -4.83
N ALA A 283 -17.34 2.07 -4.82
CA ALA A 283 -16.98 3.22 -3.99
C ALA A 283 -17.84 4.46 -4.33
N GLN A 284 -18.09 4.73 -5.62
CA GLN A 284 -18.94 5.85 -6.04
C GLN A 284 -20.40 5.63 -5.62
N VAL A 285 -20.92 4.40 -5.73
CA VAL A 285 -22.28 4.03 -5.30
C VAL A 285 -22.52 4.33 -3.82
N ILE A 286 -21.53 4.08 -2.96
CA ILE A 286 -21.63 4.42 -1.52
C ILE A 286 -21.32 5.89 -1.19
N GLY A 287 -21.08 6.73 -2.20
CA GLY A 287 -20.89 8.17 -2.04
C GLY A 287 -19.44 8.63 -1.90
N ALA A 288 -18.45 7.79 -2.26
CA ALA A 288 -17.07 8.22 -2.30
C ALA A 288 -16.87 9.32 -3.36
N LYS A 289 -16.27 10.43 -2.95
CA LYS A 289 -16.04 11.57 -3.85
C LYS A 289 -14.92 11.24 -4.82
N GLN A 290 -15.08 11.62 -6.09
CA GLN A 290 -14.05 11.47 -7.12
C GLN A 290 -12.69 12.02 -6.69
N LYS A 291 -12.64 13.16 -5.99
CA LYS A 291 -11.36 13.72 -5.49
C LYS A 291 -10.62 12.77 -4.55
N SER A 292 -11.35 11.97 -3.77
CA SER A 292 -10.78 11.01 -2.82
C SER A 292 -10.25 9.77 -3.55
N LEU A 293 -10.87 9.43 -4.69
CA LEU A 293 -10.48 8.32 -5.55
C LEU A 293 -9.36 8.69 -6.54
N LYS A 294 -9.18 9.98 -6.83
CA LYS A 294 -8.10 10.57 -7.64
C LYS A 294 -6.72 10.48 -7.01
N GLY A 295 -6.58 9.93 -5.80
CA GLY A 295 -5.25 9.59 -5.31
C GLY A 295 -4.53 8.77 -6.39
N TYR A 296 -3.23 9.01 -6.58
CA TYR A 296 -2.37 8.17 -7.42
C TYR A 296 -2.68 8.23 -8.93
N ASP A 297 -2.93 9.42 -9.47
CA ASP A 297 -2.85 9.59 -10.93
C ASP A 297 -1.39 9.42 -11.38
N ILE A 298 -1.04 8.16 -11.65
CA ILE A 298 0.26 7.70 -12.13
C ILE A 298 0.73 8.44 -13.39
N ASN A 299 -0.21 8.98 -14.20
CA ASN A 299 0.14 9.75 -15.39
C ASN A 299 0.81 11.09 -15.02
N THR A 300 0.56 11.60 -13.81
CA THR A 300 1.21 12.82 -13.30
C THR A 300 2.61 12.58 -12.72
N LEU A 301 3.02 11.32 -12.60
CA LEU A 301 4.30 10.94 -12.02
C LEU A 301 5.42 10.79 -13.06
N ASN A 302 5.10 10.76 -14.36
CA ASN A 302 6.08 10.56 -15.45
C ASN A 302 7.04 9.40 -15.15
N LEU A 303 6.48 8.24 -14.80
CA LEU A 303 7.25 7.07 -14.40
C LEU A 303 8.08 6.52 -15.58
N PRO A 304 9.26 5.93 -15.30
CA PRO A 304 10.02 5.20 -16.30
C PRO A 304 9.23 4.06 -16.96
N GLU A 305 9.62 3.68 -18.18
CA GLU A 305 8.86 2.75 -19.03
C GLU A 305 9.31 1.29 -18.92
N THR A 306 10.44 1.00 -18.27
CA THR A 306 11.00 -0.36 -18.16
C THR A 306 11.31 -0.72 -16.71
N THR A 307 11.41 -2.01 -16.39
CA THR A 307 11.78 -2.48 -15.04
C THR A 307 13.16 -1.97 -14.60
N GLU A 308 14.15 -2.00 -15.49
CA GLU A 308 15.51 -1.52 -15.23
C GLU A 308 15.54 -0.03 -14.89
N THR A 309 14.93 0.81 -15.73
CA THR A 309 14.90 2.26 -15.50
C THR A 309 14.02 2.65 -14.32
N MET A 310 12.99 1.85 -14.01
CA MET A 310 12.17 2.03 -12.81
C MET A 310 12.94 1.68 -11.53
N LEU A 311 13.76 0.63 -11.55
CA LEU A 311 14.68 0.33 -10.44
C LEU A 311 15.75 1.43 -10.30
N GLU A 312 16.39 1.87 -11.39
CA GLU A 312 17.36 2.97 -11.34
C GLU A 312 16.73 4.24 -10.74
N TYR A 313 15.52 4.60 -11.19
CA TYR A 313 14.77 5.74 -10.68
C TYR A 313 14.46 5.61 -9.19
N LEU A 314 13.98 4.46 -8.74
CA LEU A 314 13.60 4.31 -7.35
C LEU A 314 14.80 4.12 -6.43
N GLU A 315 15.84 3.42 -6.84
CA GLU A 315 17.03 3.23 -6.01
C GLU A 315 17.81 4.54 -5.83
N ASN A 316 17.93 5.34 -6.91
CA ASN A 316 18.69 6.58 -6.93
C ASN A 316 17.96 7.73 -7.67
N PRO A 317 16.86 8.27 -7.11
CA PRO A 317 15.99 9.23 -7.81
C PRO A 317 16.69 10.51 -8.31
N SER A 318 17.61 11.05 -7.50
CA SER A 318 18.36 12.26 -7.84
C SER A 318 19.31 12.06 -9.02
N GLU A 319 20.04 10.93 -9.03
CA GLU A 319 21.01 10.63 -10.09
C GLU A 319 20.31 10.31 -11.41
N TYR A 320 19.24 9.52 -11.35
CA TYR A 320 18.42 9.19 -12.50
C TYR A 320 17.91 10.44 -13.23
N LEU A 321 17.32 11.41 -12.51
CA LEU A 321 16.83 12.64 -13.16
C LEU A 321 17.96 13.55 -13.66
N GLN A 322 19.11 13.60 -12.99
CA GLN A 322 20.27 14.36 -13.49
C GLN A 322 20.79 13.78 -14.81
N LYS A 323 20.82 12.45 -14.94
CA LYS A 323 21.17 11.75 -16.19
C LYS A 323 20.17 12.11 -17.30
N GLN A 324 18.87 12.00 -17.03
CA GLN A 324 17.81 12.37 -17.97
C GLN A 324 17.88 13.85 -18.43
N GLN A 325 18.23 14.78 -17.53
CA GLN A 325 18.41 16.19 -17.89
C GLN A 325 19.63 16.42 -18.77
N LYS A 326 20.76 15.76 -18.47
CA LYS A 326 21.98 15.83 -19.29
C LYS A 326 21.73 15.28 -20.69
N ASP A 327 21.06 14.13 -20.79
CA ASP A 327 20.72 13.50 -22.08
C ASP A 327 19.81 14.42 -22.92
N LYS A 328 18.79 15.03 -22.30
CA LYS A 328 17.95 16.04 -22.98
C LYS A 328 18.73 17.26 -23.43
N MET A 329 19.69 17.74 -22.63
CA MET A 329 20.54 18.87 -23.00
C MET A 329 21.50 18.52 -24.14
N PHE A 330 22.03 17.30 -24.15
CA PHE A 330 22.88 16.77 -25.21
C PHE A 330 22.09 16.60 -26.51
N LEU A 331 20.89 16.00 -26.46
CA LEU A 331 20.00 15.87 -27.61
C LEU A 331 19.59 17.23 -28.18
N LYS A 332 19.29 18.23 -27.33
CA LYS A 332 19.03 19.60 -27.78
C LYS A 332 20.22 20.25 -28.50
N LYS A 333 21.46 19.88 -28.16
CA LYS A 333 22.67 20.35 -28.85
C LYS A 333 22.92 19.62 -30.17
N LEU A 334 22.38 18.41 -30.34
CA LEU A 334 22.50 17.60 -31.55
C LEU A 334 21.43 17.92 -32.60
N VAL A 335 20.31 18.56 -32.24
CA VAL A 335 19.36 19.09 -33.23
C VAL A 335 20.05 20.24 -33.97
N PRO A 336 20.39 20.08 -35.28
CA PRO A 336 21.03 21.14 -36.02
C PRO A 336 20.06 22.31 -36.17
N ILE A 337 20.62 23.51 -36.25
CA ILE A 337 19.96 24.72 -36.73
C ILE A 337 19.55 24.48 -38.20
N GLN A 338 18.45 23.76 -38.44
CA GLN A 338 17.77 23.67 -39.74
C GLN A 338 16.45 24.44 -39.64
N ALA A 339 16.56 25.75 -39.43
CA ALA A 339 15.45 26.69 -39.59
C ALA A 339 15.98 28.12 -39.73
N LYS A 340 16.93 28.34 -40.64
CA LYS A 340 17.23 29.66 -41.23
C LYS A 340 17.78 29.46 -42.64
N SER A 341 16.87 29.26 -43.59
CA SER A 341 17.09 29.54 -45.02
C SER A 341 15.81 30.15 -45.55
#